data_AF-A0A1I7XGM8-F1
#
_entry.id   AF-A0A1I7XGM8-F1
#
_cell.length_a   1.000
_cell.length_b   1.000
_cell.length_c   1.000
_cell.angle_alpha   90.00
_cell.angle_beta   90.00
_cell.angle_gamma   90.00
#
_symmetry.space_group_name_H-M   'P 1'
#
loop_
_entity.id
_entity.type
_entity.pdbx_description
1 polymer ?
#
loop_
_entity_poly.entity_id
_entity_poly.type
_entity_poly.pdbx_seq_one_letter_code
_entity_poly.pdbx_strand_id
1 'polypeptide(L)'
;MKTGLLVILSFIITCIYAIEHDSICDDKNNCPYPTHTVIRLSSRDDELARKLAEQHGMHVKGDVFMDNYYFLYHTEPNRPMRHKRSAIMRLNEHPAVEWIEEQRPRHRVKRDYLLLDDEGVGIINDIKGRFVLSLIIINDKVRSHIVSRRETFTKIVRSTGRSDAETKRRRDSDSVRRIPRLPFRDPLYQDQWYLVGKAMGNFDMNVREAWLMGYAGRNVSVSILDDGIQRDHPDLIANYDPLASTDINDHDDDPTPQNNGDNKHGTRCAGEVAGIADNDQCGVGVAFKAKIGGVRTVIDSQ
;
A
#
# COMPACT_ATOMS: atom_id res chain seq x y z
N MET A 1 25.86 -38.30 13.53
CA MET A 1 24.80 -37.43 14.09
C MET A 1 25.27 -35.99 14.41
N LYS A 2 26.23 -35.41 13.67
CA LYS A 2 26.70 -34.02 13.91
C LYS A 2 26.51 -33.06 12.73
N THR A 3 26.01 -33.55 11.60
CA THR A 3 25.77 -32.74 10.38
C THR A 3 24.37 -32.15 10.33
N GLY A 4 23.37 -32.76 10.97
CA GLY A 4 21.98 -32.27 10.98
C GLY A 4 21.74 -31.01 11.81
N LEU A 5 22.50 -30.80 12.89
CA LEU A 5 22.32 -29.63 13.77
C LEU A 5 22.84 -28.33 13.14
N LEU A 6 23.87 -28.43 12.29
CA LEU A 6 24.50 -27.27 11.62
C LEU A 6 23.64 -26.72 10.48
N VAL A 7 22.89 -27.59 9.78
CA VAL A 7 21.96 -27.20 8.72
C VAL A 7 20.72 -26.51 9.30
N ILE A 8 20.22 -26.98 10.44
CA ILE A 8 19.07 -26.36 11.14
C ILE A 8 19.44 -24.97 11.68
N LEU A 9 20.64 -24.80 12.25
CA LEU A 9 21.11 -23.47 12.68
C LEU A 9 21.31 -22.52 11.49
N SER A 10 21.81 -23.00 10.35
CA SER A 10 21.94 -22.21 9.13
C SER A 10 20.58 -21.77 8.56
N PHE A 11 19.55 -22.62 8.63
CA PHE A 11 18.18 -22.30 8.22
C PHE A 11 17.50 -21.29 9.17
N ILE A 12 17.71 -21.42 10.48
CA ILE A 12 17.18 -20.48 11.48
C ILE A 12 17.87 -19.11 11.33
N ILE A 13 19.17 -19.08 11.06
CA ILE A 13 19.92 -17.83 10.86
C ILE A 13 19.52 -17.17 9.54
N THR A 14 19.25 -17.93 8.46
CA THR A 14 18.78 -17.33 7.18
C THR A 14 17.34 -16.84 7.24
N CYS A 15 16.46 -17.43 8.06
CA CYS A 15 15.10 -16.91 8.29
C CYS A 15 15.09 -15.56 9.04
N ILE A 16 16.15 -15.23 9.79
CA ILE A 16 16.28 -13.94 10.49
C ILE A 16 16.77 -12.83 9.53
N TYR A 17 17.38 -13.19 8.39
CA TYR A 17 17.70 -12.25 7.31
C TYR A 17 16.57 -12.14 6.27
N ALA A 18 15.32 -12.30 6.68
CA ALA A 18 14.27 -11.57 5.98
C ALA A 18 14.69 -10.12 6.06
N ILE A 19 14.93 -9.48 4.91
CA ILE A 19 15.29 -8.08 4.82
C ILE A 19 14.17 -7.31 5.53
N GLU A 20 14.35 -7.04 6.82
CA GLU A 20 13.74 -5.89 7.45
C GLU A 20 14.25 -4.74 6.58
N HIS A 21 13.35 -4.18 5.77
CA HIS A 21 13.54 -2.83 5.31
C HIS A 21 13.55 -1.97 6.57
N ASP A 22 14.68 -1.96 7.27
CA ASP A 22 14.89 -1.25 8.51
C ASP A 22 14.38 0.15 8.26
N SER A 23 13.33 0.48 9.01
CA SER A 23 12.91 1.86 9.06
C SER A 23 14.14 2.64 9.50
N ILE A 24 14.44 3.73 8.79
CA ILE A 24 15.50 4.66 9.22
C ILE A 24 15.18 5.20 10.63
N CYS A 25 13.93 5.08 11.08
CA CYS A 25 13.49 5.32 12.44
C CYS A 25 13.64 4.07 13.30
N ASP A 26 14.09 4.21 14.55
CA ASP A 26 14.07 3.10 15.50
C ASP A 26 12.65 2.74 15.99
N ASP A 27 12.52 1.62 16.70
CA ASP A 27 11.25 1.12 17.28
C ASP A 27 10.57 2.09 18.26
N LYS A 28 11.29 3.11 18.74
CA LYS A 28 10.77 4.16 19.62
C LYS A 28 10.32 5.40 18.85
N ASN A 29 10.20 5.30 17.52
CA ASN A 29 9.91 6.40 16.60
C ASN A 29 10.97 7.51 16.58
N ASN A 30 12.21 7.21 16.96
CA ASN A 30 13.31 8.17 16.81
C ASN A 30 13.85 8.10 15.38
N CYS A 31 13.45 9.07 14.57
CA CYS A 31 13.93 9.22 13.20
C CYS A 31 15.06 10.26 13.14
N PRO A 32 16.07 10.09 12.27
CA PRO A 32 17.07 11.13 12.03
C PRO A 32 16.40 12.38 11.49
N TYR A 33 17.00 13.52 11.81
CA TYR A 33 16.51 14.81 11.35
C TYR A 33 16.56 14.89 9.81
N PRO A 34 15.53 15.47 9.15
CA PRO A 34 15.52 15.67 7.71
C PRO A 34 16.80 16.31 7.21
N THR A 35 17.40 15.73 6.19
CA THR A 35 18.56 16.34 5.53
C THR A 35 18.14 17.25 4.38
N HIS A 36 16.91 17.09 3.87
CA HIS A 36 16.42 17.75 2.67
C HIS A 36 15.04 18.36 2.89
N THR A 37 14.79 19.46 2.19
CA THR A 37 13.54 20.24 2.21
C THR A 37 13.14 20.53 0.79
N VAL A 38 11.85 20.50 0.50
CA VAL A 38 11.32 20.95 -0.79
C VAL A 38 10.72 22.33 -0.59
N ILE A 39 11.03 23.26 -1.48
CA ILE A 39 10.35 24.56 -1.56
C ILE A 39 9.63 24.66 -2.90
N ARG A 40 8.53 25.40 -2.92
CA ARG A 40 7.86 25.86 -4.13
C ARG A 40 7.98 27.37 -4.20
N LEU A 41 8.52 27.89 -5.30
CA LEU A 41 8.54 29.32 -5.56
C LEU A 41 7.27 29.76 -6.30
N SER A 42 6.86 31.00 -6.12
CA SER A 42 5.69 31.58 -6.84
C SER A 42 5.81 31.48 -8.37
N SER A 43 7.02 31.57 -8.91
CA SER A 43 7.35 31.33 -10.31
C SER A 43 8.71 30.65 -10.42
N ARG A 44 9.00 30.01 -11.56
CA ARG A 44 10.32 29.44 -11.83
C ARG A 44 11.39 30.53 -11.82
N ASP A 45 12.35 30.41 -10.90
CA ASP A 45 13.50 31.29 -10.78
C ASP A 45 14.68 30.53 -10.15
N ASP A 46 15.48 29.91 -11.02
CA ASP A 46 16.56 29.02 -10.63
C ASP A 46 17.71 29.76 -9.94
N GLU A 47 17.90 31.05 -10.25
CA GLU A 47 18.91 31.89 -9.61
C GLU A 47 18.48 32.29 -8.20
N LEU A 48 17.23 32.72 -8.03
CA LEU A 48 16.67 33.03 -6.73
C LEU A 48 16.66 31.80 -5.82
N ALA A 49 16.26 30.63 -6.33
CA ALA A 49 16.27 29.39 -5.55
C ALA A 49 17.68 29.06 -5.01
N ARG A 50 18.71 29.15 -5.88
CA ARG A 50 20.11 28.94 -5.48
C ARG A 50 20.57 29.95 -4.43
N LYS A 51 20.26 31.23 -4.65
CA LYS A 51 20.59 32.31 -3.70
C LYS A 51 19.90 32.11 -2.34
N LEU A 52 18.62 31.75 -2.32
CA LEU A 52 17.87 31.46 -1.10
C LEU A 52 18.46 30.26 -0.36
N ALA A 53 18.80 29.19 -1.09
CA ALA A 53 19.45 28.03 -0.50
C ALA A 53 20.77 28.42 0.18
N GLU A 54 21.66 29.10 -0.55
CA GLU A 54 22.99 29.50 -0.05
C GLU A 54 22.90 30.41 1.19
N GLN A 55 22.01 31.41 1.16
CA GLN A 55 21.76 32.31 2.30
C GLN A 55 21.32 31.57 3.56
N HIS A 56 20.72 30.38 3.40
CA HIS A 56 20.20 29.57 4.48
C HIS A 56 21.08 28.34 4.79
N GLY A 57 22.29 28.28 4.23
CA GLY A 57 23.24 27.17 4.45
C GLY A 57 22.78 25.86 3.83
N MET A 58 22.11 25.96 2.68
CA MET A 58 21.63 24.88 1.85
C MET A 58 22.13 25.06 0.41
N HIS A 59 21.96 24.02 -0.41
CA HIS A 59 22.16 24.08 -1.85
C HIS A 59 21.01 23.38 -2.56
N VAL A 60 20.68 23.84 -3.76
CA VAL A 60 19.74 23.14 -4.65
C VAL A 60 20.44 21.87 -5.16
N LYS A 61 19.76 20.73 -5.13
CA LYS A 61 20.28 19.47 -5.64
C LYS A 61 19.37 18.88 -6.71
N GLY A 62 19.98 18.48 -7.81
CA GLY A 62 19.26 17.95 -8.98
C GLY A 62 18.60 19.07 -9.77
N ASP A 63 17.90 18.66 -10.82
CA ASP A 63 17.14 19.57 -11.66
C ASP A 63 15.83 19.98 -10.98
N VAL A 64 15.26 21.10 -11.43
CA VAL A 64 13.96 21.58 -10.98
C VAL A 64 12.92 20.53 -11.31
N PHE A 65 12.17 20.10 -10.30
CA PHE A 65 11.09 19.14 -10.45
C PHE A 65 9.79 19.90 -10.45
N MET A 66 8.86 19.61 -11.36
CA MET A 66 7.58 20.34 -11.50
C MET A 66 7.80 21.87 -11.53
N ASP A 67 8.04 22.49 -12.68
CA ASP A 67 8.22 23.93 -12.99
C ASP A 67 8.89 24.89 -11.96
N ASN A 68 8.46 24.94 -10.71
CA ASN A 68 8.90 25.82 -9.64
C ASN A 68 9.19 25.13 -8.28
N TYR A 69 9.32 23.79 -8.22
CA TYR A 69 9.76 23.10 -7.01
C TYR A 69 11.28 22.82 -7.00
N TYR A 70 11.91 23.10 -5.87
CA TYR A 70 13.35 22.96 -5.69
C TYR A 70 13.67 22.09 -4.48
N PHE A 71 14.55 21.12 -4.67
CA PHE A 71 15.06 20.27 -3.60
C PHE A 71 16.29 20.90 -2.96
N LEU A 72 16.16 21.30 -1.70
CA LEU A 72 17.21 21.92 -0.91
C LEU A 72 17.86 20.93 0.05
N TYR A 73 19.19 20.91 0.06
CA TYR A 73 20.01 20.02 0.87
C TYR A 73 20.86 20.85 1.82
N HIS A 74 20.89 20.50 3.11
CA HIS A 74 21.80 21.16 4.05
C HIS A 74 23.26 20.93 3.66
N THR A 75 24.03 22.00 3.54
CA THR A 75 25.48 21.93 3.23
C THR A 75 26.26 21.25 4.36
N GLU A 76 25.84 21.47 5.61
CA GLU A 76 26.40 20.82 6.80
C GLU A 76 25.35 19.95 7.50
N PRO A 77 25.28 18.64 7.18
CA PRO A 77 24.29 17.75 7.78
C PRO A 77 24.47 17.55 9.29
N ASN A 78 25.67 17.81 9.84
CA ASN A 78 25.93 17.69 11.28
C ASN A 78 25.69 19.01 12.05
N ARG A 79 25.20 20.06 11.38
CA ARG A 79 24.94 21.36 12.02
C ARG A 79 23.87 21.23 13.12
N PRO A 80 23.98 21.95 14.25
CA PRO A 80 23.02 21.84 15.34
C PRO A 80 21.57 22.13 14.89
N MET A 81 20.64 21.29 15.35
CA MET A 81 19.23 21.29 14.95
C MET A 81 18.56 22.68 15.05
N ARG A 82 18.90 23.47 16.08
CA ARG A 82 18.38 24.83 16.25
C ARG A 82 18.63 25.74 15.04
N HIS A 83 19.79 25.61 14.41
CA HIS A 83 20.15 26.44 13.26
C HIS A 83 19.44 25.97 12.00
N LYS A 84 19.29 24.66 11.83
CA LYS A 84 18.50 24.08 10.72
C LYS A 84 17.05 24.54 10.81
N ARG A 85 16.42 24.43 11.98
CA ARG A 85 15.06 24.93 12.23
C ARG A 85 14.91 26.43 11.94
N SER A 86 15.87 27.24 12.39
CA SER A 86 15.87 28.69 12.09
C SER A 86 16.04 28.99 10.60
N ALA A 87 16.78 28.18 9.85
CA ALA A 87 16.90 28.32 8.40
C ALA A 87 15.58 28.01 7.69
N ILE A 88 14.89 26.92 8.08
CA ILE A 88 13.58 26.55 7.53
C ILE A 88 12.52 27.62 7.84
N MET A 89 12.49 28.14 9.06
CA MET A 89 11.56 29.20 9.46
C MET A 89 11.75 30.46 8.61
N ARG A 90 13.00 30.90 8.39
CA ARG A 90 13.30 32.08 7.55
C ARG A 90 12.98 31.86 6.07
N LEU A 91 13.15 30.65 5.55
CA LEU A 91 12.70 30.31 4.20
C LEU A 91 11.17 30.38 4.08
N ASN A 92 10.45 29.84 5.06
CA ASN A 92 8.98 29.86 5.07
C ASN A 92 8.41 31.28 5.15
N GLU A 93 9.13 32.21 5.77
CA GLU A 93 8.74 33.62 5.86
C GLU A 93 9.11 34.43 4.60
N HIS A 94 9.90 33.86 3.68
CA HIS A 94 10.36 34.59 2.51
C HIS A 94 9.21 34.75 1.49
N PRO A 95 8.93 35.97 0.98
CA PRO A 95 7.75 36.25 0.15
C PRO A 95 7.72 35.49 -1.19
N ALA A 96 8.87 35.06 -1.69
CA ALA A 96 8.94 34.27 -2.92
C ALA A 96 8.63 32.77 -2.72
N VAL A 97 8.66 32.28 -1.47
CA VAL A 97 8.40 30.88 -1.13
C VAL A 97 6.91 30.74 -0.83
N GLU A 98 6.18 30.09 -1.74
CA GLU A 98 4.75 29.86 -1.59
C GLU A 98 4.48 28.69 -0.64
N TRP A 99 5.35 27.69 -0.67
CA TRP A 99 5.21 26.47 0.10
C TRP A 99 6.58 25.84 0.41
N ILE A 100 6.65 25.15 1.54
CA ILE A 100 7.86 24.47 2.02
C ILE A 100 7.49 23.24 2.83
N GLU A 101 8.20 22.13 2.60
CA GLU A 101 8.05 20.91 3.38
C GLU A 101 9.39 20.20 3.62
N GLU A 102 9.68 19.95 4.91
CA GLU A 102 10.80 19.10 5.30
C GLU A 102 10.48 17.63 5.04
N GLN A 103 11.34 16.94 4.30
CA GLN A 103 11.15 15.53 3.97
C GLN A 103 11.55 14.64 5.16
N ARG A 104 10.56 14.21 5.93
CA ARG A 104 10.75 13.41 7.15
C ARG A 104 10.68 11.92 6.86
N PRO A 105 11.65 11.12 7.35
CA PRO A 105 11.52 9.67 7.38
C PRO A 105 10.23 9.28 8.10
N ARG A 106 9.49 8.33 7.54
CA ARG A 106 8.29 7.78 8.18
C ARG A 106 8.57 6.37 8.67
N HIS A 107 8.05 6.07 9.86
CA HIS A 107 8.05 4.70 10.37
C HIS A 107 7.18 3.81 9.48
N ARG A 108 7.73 2.68 9.04
CA ARG A 108 7.00 1.70 8.23
C ARG A 108 6.31 0.72 9.17
N VAL A 109 4.97 0.75 9.17
CA VAL A 109 4.16 -0.26 9.85
C VAL A 109 3.55 -1.15 8.77
N LYS A 110 3.45 -2.45 9.03
CA LYS A 110 2.66 -3.35 8.17
C LYS A 110 1.22 -2.82 8.10
N ARG A 111 0.77 -2.50 6.90
CA ARG A 111 -0.61 -2.09 6.59
C ARG A 111 -1.33 -3.28 5.99
N ASP A 112 -2.67 -3.23 5.99
CA ASP A 112 -3.55 -4.26 5.43
C ASP A 112 -3.68 -5.56 6.25
N TYR A 113 -4.75 -5.67 7.05
CA TYR A 113 -5.16 -6.96 7.60
C TYR A 113 -6.60 -7.28 7.18
N LEU A 114 -6.80 -8.44 6.56
CA LEU A 114 -8.11 -9.10 6.49
C LEU A 114 -8.41 -9.69 7.86
N LEU A 115 -9.40 -9.16 8.59
CA LEU A 115 -9.86 -9.81 9.81
C LEU A 115 -10.56 -11.13 9.43
N LEU A 116 -10.04 -12.23 9.98
CA LEU A 116 -10.81 -13.45 10.16
C LEU A 116 -11.97 -13.14 11.11
N ASP A 117 -13.20 -13.45 10.70
CA ASP A 117 -14.30 -13.50 11.65
C ASP A 117 -14.14 -14.72 12.55
N ASP A 118 -14.30 -14.44 13.84
CA ASP A 118 -14.35 -15.36 14.96
C ASP A 118 -15.63 -16.21 14.86
N GLU A 119 -15.61 -17.24 14.01
CA GLU A 119 -16.39 -18.46 14.26
C GLU A 119 -15.42 -19.64 14.46
N GLY A 120 -14.73 -19.60 15.60
CA GLY A 120 -14.49 -20.81 16.39
C GLY A 120 -13.39 -21.77 15.93
N VAL A 121 -12.19 -21.28 15.60
CA VAL A 121 -10.93 -22.01 15.91
C VAL A 121 -9.84 -20.97 16.18
N GLY A 122 -9.58 -20.71 17.46
CA GLY A 122 -8.40 -19.95 17.87
C GLY A 122 -7.13 -20.75 17.56
N ILE A 123 -6.28 -20.24 16.67
CA ILE A 123 -4.87 -20.60 16.64
C ILE A 123 -4.08 -19.42 17.20
N ILE A 124 -3.86 -19.45 18.51
CA ILE A 124 -2.78 -18.69 19.14
C ILE A 124 -1.50 -19.42 18.75
N ASN A 125 -0.75 -18.88 17.79
CA ASN A 125 0.64 -19.25 17.61
C ASN A 125 1.46 -18.62 18.75
N ASP A 126 1.53 -19.31 19.88
CA ASP A 126 2.56 -19.03 20.87
C ASP A 126 3.87 -19.70 20.44
N ILE A 127 4.92 -18.91 20.44
CA ILE A 127 6.27 -19.27 20.03
C ILE A 127 6.84 -20.17 21.14
N LYS A 128 6.59 -21.47 21.05
CA LYS A 128 7.39 -22.56 21.66
C LYS A 128 6.82 -23.89 21.21
N GLY A 129 7.53 -24.57 20.30
CA GLY A 129 7.14 -25.83 19.71
C GLY A 129 6.62 -26.85 20.74
N ARG A 130 5.35 -27.24 20.60
CA ARG A 130 4.78 -28.48 21.13
C ARG A 130 3.58 -28.86 20.26
N PHE A 131 3.75 -29.95 19.50
CA PHE A 131 2.66 -30.62 18.81
C PHE A 131 1.71 -31.24 19.84
N VAL A 132 0.41 -30.94 19.75
CA VAL A 132 -0.63 -31.79 20.35
C VAL A 132 -1.76 -31.92 19.34
N LEU A 133 -1.85 -33.09 18.69
CA LEU A 133 -3.08 -33.53 18.03
C LEU A 133 -4.16 -33.66 19.11
N SER A 134 -5.28 -32.96 18.96
CA SER A 134 -6.50 -33.30 19.70
C SER A 134 -7.71 -32.97 18.84
N LEU A 135 -8.17 -34.03 18.15
CA LEU A 135 -9.49 -34.18 17.58
C LEU A 135 -10.52 -34.06 18.73
N ILE A 136 -11.45 -33.10 18.66
CA ILE A 136 -12.63 -33.09 19.53
C ILE A 136 -13.88 -33.01 18.66
N ILE A 137 -14.57 -34.14 18.61
CA ILE A 137 -15.96 -34.33 18.18
C ILE A 137 -16.86 -33.61 19.19
N ILE A 138 -17.77 -32.73 18.76
CA ILE A 138 -18.94 -32.34 19.58
C ILE A 138 -20.22 -32.49 18.76
N ASN A 139 -21.12 -33.29 19.34
CA ASN A 139 -22.38 -33.81 18.82
C ASN A 139 -23.53 -32.78 18.69
N ASP A 140 -24.45 -33.11 17.77
CA ASP A 140 -25.76 -32.52 17.44
C ASP A 140 -26.83 -32.47 18.56
N LYS A 141 -26.49 -32.19 19.83
CA LYS A 141 -27.48 -32.32 20.93
C LYS A 141 -27.49 -31.22 22.00
N VAL A 142 -27.43 -29.94 21.60
CA VAL A 142 -27.87 -28.82 22.46
C VAL A 142 -28.57 -27.73 21.62
N ARG A 143 -29.66 -28.09 20.93
CA ARG A 143 -30.56 -27.13 20.23
C ARG A 143 -31.87 -26.87 21.00
N SER A 144 -31.89 -27.08 22.31
CA SER A 144 -33.09 -26.85 23.11
C SER A 144 -32.70 -26.34 24.49
N HIS A 145 -32.48 -25.03 24.65
CA HIS A 145 -32.66 -24.25 25.87
C HIS A 145 -32.20 -22.82 25.57
N ILE A 146 -33.06 -22.03 24.93
CA ILE A 146 -33.25 -20.56 25.05
C ILE A 146 -34.52 -20.27 24.22
N VAL A 147 -35.65 -20.84 24.66
CA VAL A 147 -36.99 -20.38 24.27
C VAL A 147 -37.82 -20.46 25.54
N SER A 148 -37.82 -19.39 26.32
CA SER A 148 -38.91 -19.02 27.24
C SER A 148 -38.54 -17.72 27.96
N ARG A 149 -39.52 -16.83 28.11
CA ARG A 149 -39.53 -15.58 28.89
C ARG A 149 -38.89 -14.34 28.26
N ARG A 150 -39.69 -13.57 27.53
CA ARG A 150 -40.59 -12.54 28.13
C ARG A 150 -41.32 -11.80 27.03
N GLU A 151 -42.59 -12.16 26.83
CA GLU A 151 -43.61 -11.19 26.47
C GLU A 151 -43.84 -10.28 27.69
N THR A 152 -43.78 -8.97 27.47
CA THR A 152 -44.70 -7.92 27.96
C THR A 152 -43.93 -6.60 27.98
N PHE A 153 -43.99 -5.83 26.90
CA PHE A 153 -44.28 -4.41 26.99
C PHE A 153 -44.94 -3.97 25.68
N THR A 154 -46.20 -3.60 25.83
CA THR A 154 -47.18 -3.21 24.83
C THR A 154 -46.83 -1.90 24.12
N LYS A 155 -47.09 -1.90 22.80
CA LYS A 155 -47.74 -0.85 21.97
C LYS A 155 -47.37 0.62 22.21
N ILE A 156 -46.92 1.28 21.13
CA ILE A 156 -47.24 2.64 20.59
C ILE A 156 -46.11 2.86 19.54
N VAL A 157 -46.29 2.76 18.22
CA VAL A 157 -47.04 3.60 17.27
C VAL A 157 -47.29 2.78 15.99
N ARG A 158 -48.49 2.92 15.40
CA ARG A 158 -48.85 2.42 14.06
C ARG A 158 -48.55 3.47 13.00
N SER A 159 -48.27 2.97 11.79
CA SER A 159 -48.12 3.67 10.50
C SER A 159 -46.80 4.44 10.41
N THR A 160 -45.92 4.19 9.45
CA THR A 160 -46.11 4.12 7.99
C THR A 160 -44.90 3.45 7.34
N GLY A 161 -45.05 2.82 6.18
CA GLY A 161 -43.94 2.71 5.22
C GLY A 161 -43.44 1.30 4.93
N ARG A 162 -43.47 0.97 3.65
CA ARG A 162 -42.87 -0.18 2.97
C ARG A 162 -41.33 -0.09 3.02
N SER A 163 -40.67 -1.25 3.09
CA SER A 163 -39.31 -1.57 2.59
C SER A 163 -38.02 -1.13 3.32
N ASP A 164 -37.92 -1.27 4.64
CA ASP A 164 -36.64 -1.11 5.35
C ASP A 164 -35.88 -2.43 5.64
N ALA A 165 -36.52 -3.58 5.47
CA ALA A 165 -35.92 -4.89 5.76
C ALA A 165 -35.02 -5.42 4.62
N GLU A 166 -35.29 -5.02 3.36
CA GLU A 166 -34.51 -5.42 2.17
C GLU A 166 -33.18 -4.66 2.11
N THR A 167 -33.21 -3.36 2.44
CA THR A 167 -32.05 -2.45 2.40
C THR A 167 -31.05 -2.74 3.52
N LYS A 168 -31.52 -3.27 4.66
CA LYS A 168 -30.66 -3.63 5.80
C LYS A 168 -29.89 -4.94 5.56
N ARG A 169 -30.44 -5.88 4.79
CA ARG A 169 -29.73 -7.13 4.43
C ARG A 169 -28.60 -6.94 3.40
N ARG A 170 -28.63 -5.87 2.60
CA ARG A 170 -27.56 -5.56 1.64
C ARG A 170 -26.36 -4.81 2.26
N ARG A 171 -26.50 -4.22 3.45
CA ARG A 171 -25.40 -3.49 4.12
C ARG A 171 -24.55 -4.34 5.06
N ASP A 172 -25.02 -5.53 5.48
CA ASP A 172 -24.25 -6.45 6.33
C ASP A 172 -23.37 -7.44 5.55
N SER A 173 -23.35 -7.38 4.21
CA SER A 173 -22.55 -8.27 3.37
C SER A 173 -21.17 -7.71 3.00
N ASP A 174 -20.88 -6.46 3.34
CA ASP A 174 -19.64 -5.77 2.94
C ASP A 174 -18.59 -5.73 4.07
N SER A 175 -18.93 -6.25 5.25
CA SER A 175 -18.09 -6.18 6.45
C SER A 175 -17.32 -7.47 6.80
N VAL A 176 -17.60 -8.60 6.13
CA VAL A 176 -16.91 -9.87 6.38
C VAL A 176 -15.74 -10.04 5.40
N ARG A 177 -14.54 -9.67 5.84
CA ARG A 177 -13.32 -9.53 5.04
C ARG A 177 -12.61 -10.87 4.86
N ARG A 178 -13.02 -11.64 3.85
CA ARG A 178 -12.53 -13.02 3.63
C ARG A 178 -11.14 -13.07 3.01
N ILE A 179 -10.27 -13.91 3.58
CA ILE A 179 -9.05 -14.42 2.93
C ILE A 179 -9.43 -14.96 1.53
N PRO A 180 -8.65 -14.65 0.48
CA PRO A 180 -8.93 -15.13 -0.87
C PRO A 180 -8.90 -16.67 -0.94
N ARG A 181 -9.72 -17.23 -1.82
CA ARG A 181 -9.67 -18.66 -2.14
C ARG A 181 -8.80 -18.84 -3.37
N LEU A 182 -7.75 -19.65 -3.24
CA LEU A 182 -6.85 -19.97 -4.33
C LEU A 182 -7.21 -21.36 -4.94
N PRO A 183 -6.97 -21.58 -6.23
CA PRO A 183 -6.50 -20.60 -7.22
C PRO A 183 -7.60 -19.59 -7.60
N PHE A 184 -7.19 -18.40 -8.02
CA PHE A 184 -8.11 -17.43 -8.63
C PHE A 184 -8.66 -17.95 -9.96
N ARG A 185 -9.84 -17.48 -10.35
CA ARG A 185 -10.54 -17.91 -11.58
C ARG A 185 -10.08 -17.16 -12.83
N ASP A 186 -9.27 -16.11 -12.66
CA ASP A 186 -8.82 -15.25 -13.75
C ASP A 186 -8.06 -16.04 -14.83
N PRO A 187 -8.38 -15.88 -16.13
CA PRO A 187 -7.92 -16.77 -17.19
C PRO A 187 -6.39 -16.95 -17.29
N LEU A 188 -5.64 -15.88 -17.03
CA LEU A 188 -4.17 -15.84 -17.13
C LEU A 188 -3.48 -16.11 -15.79
N TYR A 189 -4.20 -16.27 -14.68
CA TYR A 189 -3.59 -16.49 -13.36
C TYR A 189 -2.67 -17.72 -13.35
N GLN A 190 -3.05 -18.78 -14.07
CA GLN A 190 -2.25 -19.99 -14.19
C GLN A 190 -0.97 -19.81 -15.01
N ASP A 191 -0.90 -18.77 -15.83
CA ASP A 191 0.25 -18.42 -16.68
C ASP A 191 1.20 -17.41 -15.99
N GLN A 192 0.77 -16.78 -14.90
CA GLN A 192 1.59 -15.91 -14.06
C GLN A 192 2.55 -16.73 -13.18
N TRP A 193 3.52 -17.39 -13.84
CA TRP A 193 4.49 -18.31 -13.25
C TRP A 193 5.19 -17.76 -12.00
N TYR A 194 5.40 -16.44 -11.95
CA TYR A 194 6.02 -15.69 -10.85
C TYR A 194 5.16 -15.59 -9.58
N LEU A 195 3.87 -15.95 -9.66
CA LEU A 195 2.93 -16.02 -8.52
C LEU A 195 2.61 -17.45 -8.09
N VAL A 196 2.65 -18.41 -9.02
CA VAL A 196 2.10 -19.77 -8.81
C VAL A 196 3.14 -20.90 -8.75
N GLY A 197 4.43 -20.57 -8.68
CA GLY A 197 5.50 -21.56 -8.48
C GLY A 197 5.74 -22.42 -9.71
N LYS A 198 5.53 -21.85 -10.90
CA LYS A 198 5.71 -22.54 -12.19
C LYS A 198 6.98 -22.10 -12.94
N ALA A 199 7.83 -21.27 -12.34
CA ALA A 199 9.16 -21.01 -12.91
C ALA A 199 10.02 -22.29 -12.91
N MET A 200 11.11 -22.29 -13.68
CA MET A 200 12.11 -23.37 -13.59
C MET A 200 12.58 -23.57 -12.15
N GLY A 201 12.51 -24.79 -11.64
CA GLY A 201 12.85 -25.09 -10.24
C GLY A 201 11.74 -24.76 -9.22
N ASN A 202 10.51 -24.51 -9.68
CA ASN A 202 9.35 -24.14 -8.87
C ASN A 202 9.51 -22.81 -8.12
N PHE A 203 10.36 -21.90 -8.62
CA PHE A 203 10.52 -20.58 -8.01
C PHE A 203 9.31 -19.68 -8.27
N ASP A 204 8.96 -18.87 -7.27
CA ASP A 204 8.01 -17.76 -7.35
C ASP A 204 8.36 -16.72 -6.27
N MET A 205 7.58 -15.65 -6.18
CA MET A 205 7.74 -14.62 -5.13
C MET A 205 7.12 -15.01 -3.77
N ASN A 206 6.57 -16.22 -3.63
CA ASN A 206 5.87 -16.72 -2.44
C ASN A 206 4.72 -15.82 -1.94
N VAL A 207 4.06 -15.11 -2.86
CA VAL A 207 3.00 -14.12 -2.54
C VAL A 207 1.70 -14.81 -2.09
N ARG A 208 1.45 -16.06 -2.52
CA ARG A 208 0.25 -16.82 -2.13
C ARG A 208 0.12 -16.99 -0.62
N GLU A 209 1.23 -17.20 0.08
CA GLU A 209 1.21 -17.29 1.55
C GLU A 209 0.85 -15.95 2.19
N ALA A 210 1.31 -14.82 1.63
CA ALA A 210 0.91 -13.48 2.10
C ALA A 210 -0.60 -13.25 1.91
N TRP A 211 -1.16 -13.67 0.77
CA TRP A 211 -2.60 -13.61 0.52
C TRP A 211 -3.39 -14.47 1.51
N LEU A 212 -2.91 -15.69 1.81
CA LEU A 212 -3.52 -16.60 2.78
C LEU A 212 -3.41 -16.08 4.23
N MET A 213 -2.40 -15.28 4.54
CA MET A 213 -2.29 -14.53 5.79
C MET A 213 -3.16 -13.27 5.84
N GLY A 214 -3.85 -12.93 4.74
CA GLY A 214 -4.74 -11.80 4.66
C GLY A 214 -4.06 -10.46 4.31
N TYR A 215 -2.94 -10.50 3.58
CA TYR A 215 -2.30 -9.31 3.02
C TYR A 215 -2.51 -9.28 1.50
N ALA A 216 -3.20 -8.28 0.97
CA ALA A 216 -3.51 -8.11 -0.46
C ALA A 216 -3.41 -6.65 -0.96
N GLY A 217 -2.85 -5.73 -0.18
CA GLY A 217 -2.66 -4.31 -0.53
C GLY A 217 -3.71 -3.32 -0.03
N ARG A 218 -4.72 -3.69 0.79
CA ARG A 218 -5.76 -2.71 1.20
C ARG A 218 -5.19 -1.53 1.96
N ASN A 219 -5.81 -0.37 1.75
CA ASN A 219 -5.39 0.91 2.33
C ASN A 219 -3.93 1.28 2.00
N VAL A 220 -3.39 0.69 0.93
CA VAL A 220 -2.15 1.11 0.29
C VAL A 220 -2.54 1.70 -1.06
N SER A 221 -2.03 2.87 -1.37
CA SER A 221 -2.08 3.45 -2.70
C SER A 221 -0.68 3.41 -3.30
N VAL A 222 -0.60 2.96 -4.55
CA VAL A 222 0.64 2.84 -5.34
C VAL A 222 0.47 3.70 -6.59
N SER A 223 1.51 4.41 -6.99
CA SER A 223 1.52 5.19 -8.23
C SER A 223 2.61 4.67 -9.16
N ILE A 224 2.28 4.45 -10.42
CA ILE A 224 3.22 4.08 -11.48
C ILE A 224 3.71 5.36 -12.17
N LEU A 225 5.00 5.66 -12.10
CA LEU A 225 5.60 6.80 -12.81
C LEU A 225 6.12 6.32 -14.17
N ASP A 226 5.36 6.55 -15.24
CA ASP A 226 5.62 5.91 -16.55
C ASP A 226 4.87 6.62 -17.70
N ASP A 227 4.64 5.94 -18.82
CA ASP A 227 3.96 6.44 -20.03
C ASP A 227 2.43 6.67 -19.89
N GLY A 228 1.89 6.38 -18.70
CA GLY A 228 0.48 6.53 -18.34
C GLY A 228 -0.18 5.23 -17.88
N ILE A 229 -1.41 5.34 -17.39
CA ILE A 229 -2.22 4.20 -16.97
C ILE A 229 -3.59 4.26 -17.62
N GLN A 230 -4.00 3.18 -18.30
CA GLN A 230 -5.34 3.05 -18.83
C GLN A 230 -6.33 2.86 -17.66
N ARG A 231 -6.82 3.97 -17.12
CA ARG A 231 -7.68 4.01 -15.92
C ARG A 231 -9.00 3.26 -16.07
N ASP A 232 -9.49 3.09 -17.29
CA ASP A 232 -10.73 2.40 -17.63
C ASP A 232 -10.52 0.91 -18.00
N HIS A 233 -9.29 0.39 -17.89
CA HIS A 233 -9.01 -1.01 -18.17
C HIS A 233 -9.87 -1.90 -17.25
N PRO A 234 -10.57 -2.94 -17.77
CA PRO A 234 -11.49 -3.78 -16.99
C PRO A 234 -10.85 -4.40 -15.75
N ASP A 235 -9.54 -4.66 -15.83
CA ASP A 235 -8.75 -5.26 -14.76
C ASP A 235 -8.11 -4.26 -13.77
N LEU A 236 -8.31 -2.94 -13.97
CA LEU A 236 -7.75 -1.89 -13.11
C LEU A 236 -8.81 -0.94 -12.54
N ILE A 237 -9.93 -0.75 -13.24
CA ILE A 237 -10.91 0.31 -12.96
C ILE A 237 -11.41 0.36 -11.51
N ALA A 238 -11.60 -0.78 -10.84
CA ALA A 238 -12.05 -0.81 -9.44
C ALA A 238 -10.95 -0.38 -8.44
N ASN A 239 -9.69 -0.59 -8.82
CA ASN A 239 -8.53 -0.25 -8.03
C ASN A 239 -7.94 1.13 -8.39
N TYR A 240 -8.34 1.73 -9.51
CA TYR A 240 -7.87 3.04 -9.92
C TYR A 240 -8.06 4.10 -8.82
N ASP A 241 -7.05 4.94 -8.64
CA ASP A 241 -7.00 6.04 -7.68
C ASP A 241 -6.60 7.35 -8.38
N PRO A 242 -7.56 8.26 -8.60
CA PRO A 242 -7.27 9.55 -9.23
C PRO A 242 -6.37 10.43 -8.35
N LEU A 243 -6.37 10.25 -7.02
CA LEU A 243 -5.50 11.04 -6.13
C LEU A 243 -4.04 10.59 -6.16
N ALA A 244 -3.79 9.40 -6.72
CA ALA A 244 -2.45 8.88 -6.99
C ALA A 244 -2.08 9.04 -8.48
N SER A 245 -2.79 9.90 -9.21
CA SER A 245 -2.63 10.05 -10.65
C SER A 245 -2.50 11.51 -11.07
N THR A 246 -1.75 11.75 -12.14
CA THR A 246 -1.68 13.05 -12.83
C THR A 246 -0.99 12.85 -14.19
N ASP A 247 -1.23 13.75 -15.13
CA ASP A 247 -0.48 13.84 -16.38
C ASP A 247 0.43 15.07 -16.35
N ILE A 248 1.73 14.83 -16.21
CA ILE A 248 2.72 15.90 -16.20
C ILE A 248 3.04 16.37 -17.63
N ASN A 249 2.82 15.54 -18.64
CA ASN A 249 3.11 15.91 -20.02
C ASN A 249 2.08 16.92 -20.55
N ASP A 250 0.80 16.62 -20.33
CA ASP A 250 -0.32 17.42 -20.84
C ASP A 250 -0.90 18.38 -19.77
N HIS A 251 -0.34 18.35 -18.54
CA HIS A 251 -0.68 19.22 -17.42
C HIS A 251 -2.15 19.12 -16.99
N ASP A 252 -2.67 17.90 -16.91
CA ASP A 252 -4.01 17.60 -16.42
C ASP A 252 -4.03 16.40 -15.45
N ASP A 253 -5.22 16.00 -15.00
CA ASP A 253 -5.41 14.90 -14.03
C ASP A 253 -5.71 13.55 -14.72
N ASP A 254 -5.66 13.46 -16.06
CA ASP A 254 -5.97 12.25 -16.82
C ASP A 254 -4.69 11.54 -17.31
N PRO A 255 -4.19 10.53 -16.59
CA PRO A 255 -2.95 9.84 -16.96
C PRO A 255 -3.15 8.83 -18.10
N THR A 256 -4.26 8.89 -18.83
CA THR A 256 -4.59 7.91 -19.87
C THR A 256 -3.53 7.95 -20.98
N PRO A 257 -2.92 6.80 -21.35
CA PRO A 257 -1.90 6.77 -22.38
C PRO A 257 -2.43 7.26 -23.73
N GLN A 258 -1.60 7.98 -24.49
CA GLN A 258 -1.94 8.29 -25.87
C GLN A 258 -1.95 7.01 -26.71
N ASN A 259 -3.00 6.80 -27.50
CA ASN A 259 -3.21 5.60 -28.31
C ASN A 259 -2.36 5.62 -29.60
N ASN A 260 -1.03 5.57 -29.44
CA ASN A 260 -0.04 5.59 -30.53
C ASN A 260 0.73 4.26 -30.67
N GLY A 261 0.42 3.25 -29.84
CA GLY A 261 1.02 1.90 -29.88
C GLY A 261 2.24 1.68 -28.96
N ASP A 262 2.87 2.76 -28.51
CA ASP A 262 4.08 2.71 -27.68
C ASP A 262 3.77 2.90 -26.19
N ASN A 263 2.74 3.71 -25.85
CA ASN A 263 2.37 3.99 -24.46
C ASN A 263 1.52 2.87 -23.82
N LYS A 264 2.14 1.76 -23.47
CA LYS A 264 1.48 0.58 -22.87
C LYS A 264 2.22 0.07 -21.62
N HIS A 265 3.38 0.62 -21.32
CA HIS A 265 4.28 0.12 -20.30
C HIS A 265 3.70 0.36 -18.90
N GLY A 266 3.24 1.58 -18.60
CA GLY A 266 2.65 1.90 -17.30
C GLY A 266 1.38 1.12 -16.98
N THR A 267 0.54 0.85 -17.98
CA THR A 267 -0.66 0.00 -17.80
C THR A 267 -0.30 -1.45 -17.50
N ARG A 268 0.77 -2.00 -18.10
CA ARG A 268 1.26 -3.36 -17.78
C ARG A 268 1.79 -3.42 -16.35
N CYS A 269 2.64 -2.46 -15.97
CA CYS A 269 3.18 -2.37 -14.62
C CYS A 269 2.08 -2.20 -13.57
N ALA A 270 1.04 -1.41 -13.86
CA ALA A 270 -0.12 -1.28 -12.99
C ALA A 270 -0.86 -2.61 -12.78
N GLY A 271 -1.01 -3.42 -13.84
CA GLY A 271 -1.61 -4.77 -13.76
C GLY A 271 -0.81 -5.72 -12.88
N GLU A 272 0.52 -5.68 -12.97
CA GLU A 272 1.41 -6.49 -12.11
C GLU A 272 1.23 -6.17 -10.62
N VAL A 273 0.99 -4.89 -10.30
CA VAL A 273 0.77 -4.44 -8.92
C VAL A 273 -0.65 -4.73 -8.46
N ALA A 274 -1.67 -4.30 -9.20
CA ALA A 274 -3.04 -4.18 -8.69
C ALA A 274 -4.13 -4.66 -9.67
N GLY A 275 -3.80 -5.55 -10.61
CA GLY A 275 -4.81 -6.29 -11.38
C GLY A 275 -5.83 -6.95 -10.46
N ILE A 276 -7.13 -6.82 -10.78
CA ILE A 276 -8.23 -7.21 -9.91
C ILE A 276 -8.35 -8.74 -9.89
N ALA A 277 -8.32 -9.33 -8.70
CA ALA A 277 -8.56 -10.76 -8.55
C ALA A 277 -10.04 -11.16 -8.67
N ASP A 278 -10.30 -12.34 -9.23
CA ASP A 278 -11.60 -13.00 -9.38
C ASP A 278 -12.65 -12.17 -10.17
N ASN A 279 -12.21 -11.42 -11.18
CA ASN A 279 -13.10 -10.66 -12.08
C ASN A 279 -13.28 -11.31 -13.46
N ASP A 280 -12.69 -12.49 -13.68
CA ASP A 280 -12.73 -13.24 -14.94
C ASP A 280 -12.02 -12.51 -16.11
N GLN A 281 -11.15 -11.55 -15.81
CA GLN A 281 -10.33 -10.80 -16.77
C GLN A 281 -8.85 -11.08 -16.52
N CYS A 282 -8.05 -11.14 -17.59
CA CYS A 282 -6.59 -11.18 -17.50
C CYS A 282 -6.05 -12.10 -16.38
N GLY A 283 -5.22 -11.57 -15.48
CA GLY A 283 -4.59 -12.26 -14.36
C GLY A 283 -4.81 -11.49 -13.06
N VAL A 284 -3.89 -11.59 -12.11
CA VAL A 284 -4.02 -10.97 -10.78
C VAL A 284 -2.77 -10.18 -10.41
N GLY A 285 -2.94 -9.00 -9.83
CA GLY A 285 -1.85 -8.21 -9.27
C GLY A 285 -1.36 -8.74 -7.93
N VAL A 286 -0.08 -8.52 -7.61
CA VAL A 286 0.52 -8.89 -6.31
C VAL A 286 -0.30 -8.33 -5.13
N ALA A 287 -0.77 -7.10 -5.27
CA ALA A 287 -1.56 -6.34 -4.32
C ALA A 287 -2.93 -5.99 -4.93
N PHE A 288 -3.71 -7.00 -5.34
CA PHE A 288 -5.00 -6.87 -6.02
C PHE A 288 -6.11 -6.12 -5.24
N LYS A 289 -5.86 -5.70 -4.00
CA LYS A 289 -6.73 -4.81 -3.21
C LYS A 289 -6.10 -3.44 -2.91
N ALA A 290 -4.92 -3.16 -3.43
CA ALA A 290 -4.35 -1.82 -3.41
C ALA A 290 -5.10 -0.88 -4.33
N LYS A 291 -4.99 0.40 -4.01
CA LYS A 291 -5.29 1.48 -4.92
C LYS A 291 -4.10 1.71 -5.86
N ILE A 292 -4.38 1.99 -7.12
CA ILE A 292 -3.36 2.14 -8.16
C ILE A 292 -3.62 3.40 -8.98
N GLY A 293 -2.65 4.29 -9.04
CA GLY A 293 -2.65 5.46 -9.90
C GLY A 293 -1.49 5.44 -10.88
N GLY A 294 -1.45 6.44 -11.74
CA GLY A 294 -0.36 6.61 -12.70
C GLY A 294 -0.01 8.08 -12.86
N VAL A 295 1.28 8.36 -12.85
CA VAL A 295 1.82 9.65 -13.26
C VAL A 295 2.33 9.47 -14.68
N ARG A 296 1.63 10.08 -15.63
CA ARG A 296 2.05 10.09 -17.03
C ARG A 296 3.19 11.10 -17.20
N THR A 297 4.37 10.60 -17.52
CA THR A 297 5.59 11.36 -17.79
C THR A 297 6.33 10.71 -18.96
N VAL A 298 6.82 11.50 -19.93
CA VAL A 298 7.66 10.94 -21.00
C VAL A 298 9.02 10.59 -20.38
N ILE A 299 9.36 9.31 -20.26
CA ILE A 299 10.76 8.88 -20.21
C ILE A 299 11.14 8.52 -21.65
N ASP A 300 11.28 9.53 -22.50
CA ASP A 300 11.93 9.32 -23.78
C ASP A 300 13.40 9.16 -23.43
N SER A 301 13.89 7.92 -23.49
CA SER A 301 15.31 7.65 -23.51
C SER A 301 15.87 8.23 -24.81
N GLN A 302 16.27 9.50 -24.78
CA GLN A 302 17.33 10.00 -25.66
C GLN A 302 18.70 9.62 -25.09
#